data_AF-A0A292PRE6-F1
#
_entry.id   AF-A0A292PRE6-F1
#
_cell.length_a   1.000
_cell.length_b   1.000
_cell.length_c   1.000
_cell.angle_alpha   90.00
_cell.angle_beta   90.00
_cell.angle_gamma   90.00
#
_symmetry.space_group_name_H-M   'P 1'
#
loop_
_entity.id
_entity.type
_entity.pdbx_description
1 polymer ?
#
loop_
_entity_poly.entity_id
_entity_poly.type
_entity_poly.pdbx_seq_one_letter_code
_entity_poly.pdbx_strand_id
1 'polypeptide(L)'
;HGEDALATPPLDHPDRAVDIYWNYSRIGDLGDLQKAIKHAEDALAGTPPDHPHRVIMCTSLATSSQSRFLQLKSPEDFKKCLSLYHEAFQCCTSPPRRRIRAARRAATLLYSARMFPESSSILEDAVNLMPYVDLRFLTRDDQQHILSQISGLASHASSMALQAGREAYHGLKLLELGRGIIMGFSIDARSEASDLKTDHPLVFDQFNSLRVEIDSELDGTNCASDETPELCQTRAISRRYEAVNEMEQILKHIRSLPGYDGFLLPPPRDALMKMATNGPIVVFNSTFYRSDAIIVTTSAITSLELTELSYADTVSRMNQLASSGAMIRDAVHENNLKRIWWIGVGQLSMAPFHAAGDHSPGSTRNTISRAISTYIPTIKALSYARQK
;
A
#
# COMPACT_ATOMS: atom_id res chain seq x y z
N HIS A 1 -34.32 27.28 -22.13
CA HIS A 1 -34.52 25.82 -22.03
C HIS A 1 -33.22 25.15 -22.45
N GLY A 2 -32.42 24.50 -21.61
CA GLY A 2 -32.52 24.26 -20.18
C GLY A 2 -31.14 24.38 -19.55
N GLU A 3 -31.10 25.02 -18.38
CA GLU A 3 -30.07 24.79 -17.38
C GLU A 3 -30.49 23.49 -16.67
N ASP A 4 -29.82 22.38 -16.99
CA ASP A 4 -29.87 21.22 -16.11
C ASP A 4 -29.06 21.58 -14.86
N ALA A 5 -29.78 22.11 -13.88
CA ALA A 5 -29.33 22.24 -12.51
C ALA A 5 -28.84 20.87 -12.04
N LEU A 6 -27.52 20.73 -11.89
CA LEU A 6 -26.92 19.68 -11.08
C LEU A 6 -27.62 19.73 -9.71
N ALA A 7 -28.53 18.78 -9.47
CA ALA A 7 -29.30 18.70 -8.25
C ALA A 7 -28.31 18.69 -7.07
N THR A 8 -28.42 19.68 -6.20
CA THR A 8 -27.65 19.73 -4.96
C THR A 8 -27.98 18.49 -4.15
N PRO A 9 -26.98 17.68 -3.72
CA PRO A 9 -27.23 16.52 -2.90
C PRO A 9 -28.00 16.92 -1.62
N PRO A 10 -28.90 16.05 -1.10
CA PRO A 10 -29.59 16.27 0.16
C PRO A 10 -28.64 16.71 1.28
N LEU A 11 -29.15 17.44 2.29
CA LEU A 11 -28.34 17.98 3.39
C LEU A 11 -27.49 16.92 4.12
N ASP A 12 -27.96 15.67 4.14
CA ASP A 12 -27.34 14.55 4.84
C ASP A 12 -26.49 13.66 3.92
N HIS A 13 -26.30 14.05 2.65
CA HIS A 13 -25.56 13.24 1.69
C HIS A 13 -24.04 13.35 1.91
N PRO A 14 -23.32 12.21 1.97
CA PRO A 14 -21.89 12.19 2.25
C PRO A 14 -21.05 13.03 1.25
N ASP A 15 -21.52 13.14 0.01
CA ASP A 15 -20.80 13.83 -1.05
C ASP A 15 -20.82 15.36 -0.90
N ARG A 16 -21.77 15.93 -0.16
CA ARG A 16 -21.87 17.39 -0.01
C ARG A 16 -20.68 17.98 0.76
N ALA A 17 -20.25 17.33 1.84
CA ALA A 17 -19.06 17.76 2.57
C ALA A 17 -17.79 17.63 1.72
N VAL A 18 -17.73 16.59 0.86
CA VAL A 18 -16.63 16.36 -0.08
C VAL A 18 -16.59 17.46 -1.14
N ASP A 19 -17.72 17.80 -1.74
CA ASP A 19 -17.83 18.83 -2.78
C ASP A 19 -17.43 20.22 -2.27
N ILE A 20 -17.89 20.59 -1.08
CA ILE A 20 -17.52 21.86 -0.45
C ILE A 20 -16.00 21.89 -0.15
N TYR A 21 -15.43 20.77 0.31
CA TYR A 21 -13.98 20.65 0.51
C TYR A 21 -13.20 20.81 -0.80
N TRP A 22 -13.66 20.20 -1.91
CA TRP A 22 -13.02 20.36 -3.21
C TRP A 22 -13.03 21.80 -3.70
N ASN A 23 -14.13 22.53 -3.45
CA ASN A 23 -14.18 23.97 -3.73
C ASN A 23 -13.16 24.76 -2.91
N TYR A 24 -13.05 24.48 -1.61
CA TYR A 24 -11.98 25.04 -0.78
C TYR A 24 -10.59 24.70 -1.34
N SER A 25 -10.32 23.44 -1.72
CA SER A 25 -9.01 23.03 -2.25
C SER A 25 -8.63 23.76 -3.54
N ARG A 26 -9.62 24.23 -4.32
CA ARG A 26 -9.41 24.97 -5.56
C ARG A 26 -9.26 26.48 -5.34
N ILE A 27 -10.05 27.05 -4.43
CA ILE A 27 -10.21 28.51 -4.27
C ILE A 27 -9.43 29.05 -3.07
N GLY A 28 -9.19 28.22 -2.05
CA GLY A 28 -8.51 28.59 -0.80
C GLY A 28 -9.39 29.33 0.21
N ASP A 29 -10.71 29.39 0.01
CA ASP A 29 -11.62 30.10 0.92
C ASP A 29 -11.84 29.35 2.25
N LEU A 30 -11.33 29.93 3.34
CA LEU A 30 -11.52 29.43 4.70
C LEU A 30 -12.99 29.30 5.11
N GLY A 31 -13.88 30.12 4.53
CA GLY A 31 -15.31 30.03 4.75
C GLY A 31 -15.89 28.68 4.28
N ASP A 32 -15.44 28.20 3.12
CA ASP A 32 -15.85 26.90 2.59
C ASP A 32 -15.24 25.74 3.38
N LEU A 33 -14.01 25.89 3.88
CA LEU A 33 -13.41 24.89 4.78
C LEU A 33 -14.25 24.72 6.07
N GLN A 34 -14.68 25.83 6.68
CA GLN A 34 -15.50 25.79 7.89
C GLN A 34 -16.90 25.21 7.63
N LYS A 35 -17.50 25.51 6.46
CA LYS A 35 -18.75 24.88 6.04
C LYS A 35 -18.58 23.37 5.84
N ALA A 36 -17.51 22.94 5.17
CA ALA A 36 -17.23 21.51 4.96
C ALA A 36 -17.09 20.76 6.29
N ILE A 37 -16.37 21.33 7.26
CA ILE A 37 -16.23 20.76 8.62
C ILE A 37 -17.61 20.61 9.27
N LYS A 38 -18.42 21.67 9.28
CA LYS A 38 -19.74 21.64 9.90
C LYS A 38 -20.65 20.58 9.27
N HIS A 39 -20.72 20.54 7.93
CA HIS A 39 -21.52 19.55 7.22
C HIS A 39 -21.04 18.12 7.49
N ALA A 40 -19.73 17.88 7.58
CA ALA A 40 -19.22 16.55 7.91
C ALA A 40 -19.48 16.15 9.37
N GLU A 41 -19.49 17.11 10.32
CA GLU A 41 -19.87 16.87 11.72
C GLU A 41 -21.35 16.50 11.86
N ASP A 42 -22.23 17.27 11.21
CA ASP A 42 -23.68 17.03 11.23
C ASP A 42 -24.01 15.65 10.63
N ALA A 43 -23.40 15.32 9.49
CA ALA A 43 -23.56 14.02 8.84
C ALA A 43 -23.00 12.86 9.69
N LEU A 44 -21.85 13.05 10.35
CA LEU A 44 -21.26 12.05 11.24
C LEU A 44 -22.12 11.80 12.48
N ALA A 45 -22.76 12.84 13.03
CA ALA A 45 -23.68 12.73 14.16
C ALA A 45 -24.96 11.96 13.81
N GLY A 46 -25.45 12.11 12.57
CA GLY A 46 -26.60 11.37 12.05
C GLY A 46 -26.29 9.92 11.61
N THR A 47 -25.02 9.53 11.54
CA THR A 47 -24.60 8.23 11.01
C THR A 47 -24.23 7.27 12.14
N PRO A 48 -24.83 6.08 12.29
CA PRO A 48 -24.46 5.11 13.32
C PRO A 48 -22.99 4.64 13.23
N PRO A 49 -22.35 4.24 14.35
CA PRO A 49 -20.95 3.76 14.38
C PRO A 49 -20.62 2.63 13.38
N ASP A 50 -21.55 1.70 13.18
CA ASP A 50 -21.33 0.53 12.30
C ASP A 50 -21.70 0.81 10.84
N HIS A 51 -22.14 2.03 10.52
CA HIS A 51 -22.62 2.37 9.19
C HIS A 51 -21.46 2.39 8.16
N PRO A 52 -21.59 1.73 7.00
CA PRO A 52 -20.53 1.63 6.00
C PRO A 52 -20.04 2.98 5.42
N HIS A 53 -20.92 3.99 5.37
CA HIS A 53 -20.54 5.35 4.94
C HIS A 53 -19.91 6.20 6.05
N ARG A 54 -19.86 5.72 7.29
CA ARG A 54 -19.23 6.44 8.40
C ARG A 54 -17.76 6.74 8.11
N VAL A 55 -17.05 5.81 7.46
CA VAL A 55 -15.66 6.03 7.02
C VAL A 55 -15.53 7.21 6.06
N ILE A 56 -16.51 7.43 5.19
CA ILE A 56 -16.50 8.60 4.29
C ILE A 56 -16.60 9.86 5.15
N MET A 57 -17.52 9.92 6.11
CA MET A 57 -17.72 11.08 6.99
C MET A 57 -16.51 11.36 7.87
N CYS A 58 -15.96 10.33 8.53
CA CYS A 58 -14.73 10.45 9.29
C CYS A 58 -13.56 10.94 8.42
N THR A 59 -13.40 10.39 7.21
CA THR A 59 -12.30 10.77 6.32
C THR A 59 -12.45 12.21 5.81
N SER A 60 -13.66 12.63 5.43
CA SER A 60 -13.96 13.98 4.95
C SER A 60 -13.77 15.03 6.05
N LEU A 61 -14.26 14.74 7.25
CA LEU A 61 -14.03 15.59 8.41
C LEU A 61 -12.54 15.67 8.76
N ALA A 62 -11.85 14.53 8.83
CA ALA A 62 -10.42 14.48 9.14
C ALA A 62 -9.57 15.22 8.09
N THR A 63 -9.92 15.14 6.81
CA THR A 63 -9.21 15.85 5.72
C THR A 63 -9.40 17.37 5.82
N SER A 64 -10.63 17.80 6.13
CA SER A 64 -10.95 19.22 6.34
C SER A 64 -10.26 19.77 7.59
N SER A 65 -10.35 19.07 8.72
CA SER A 65 -9.64 19.41 9.96
C SER A 65 -8.12 19.39 9.78
N GLN A 66 -7.57 18.48 8.97
CA GLN A 66 -6.13 18.44 8.67
C GLN A 66 -5.70 19.68 7.89
N SER A 67 -6.51 20.10 6.92
CA SER A 67 -6.23 21.31 6.14
C SER A 67 -6.24 22.56 7.03
N ARG A 68 -7.19 22.62 7.97
CA ARG A 68 -7.26 23.67 8.98
C ARG A 68 -6.06 23.64 9.94
N PHE A 69 -5.65 22.46 10.39
CA PHE A 69 -4.45 22.27 11.22
C PHE A 69 -3.19 22.79 10.51
N LEU A 70 -3.01 22.49 9.22
CA LEU A 70 -1.82 22.95 8.49
C LEU A 70 -1.75 24.48 8.38
N GLN A 71 -2.88 25.17 8.39
CA GLN A 71 -2.95 26.63 8.33
C GLN A 71 -2.87 27.29 9.70
N LEU A 72 -3.65 26.80 10.68
CA LEU A 72 -3.81 27.43 12.00
C LEU A 72 -2.92 26.83 13.09
N LYS A 73 -2.29 25.67 12.83
CA LYS A 73 -1.43 24.92 13.77
C LYS A 73 -2.08 24.59 15.11
N SER A 74 -3.40 24.38 15.14
CA SER A 74 -4.14 24.02 16.37
C SER A 74 -3.87 22.58 16.82
N PRO A 75 -3.38 22.35 18.04
CA PRO A 75 -3.15 20.99 18.56
C PRO A 75 -4.44 20.20 18.81
N GLU A 76 -5.57 20.87 19.05
CA GLU A 76 -6.89 20.24 19.20
C GLU A 76 -7.33 19.61 17.87
N ASP A 77 -7.13 20.32 16.76
CA ASP A 77 -7.43 19.81 15.42
C ASP A 77 -6.57 18.60 15.08
N PHE A 78 -5.30 18.58 15.50
CA PHE A 78 -4.42 17.42 15.30
C PHE A 78 -4.98 16.16 15.99
N LYS A 79 -5.34 16.26 17.27
CA LYS A 79 -5.90 15.13 18.04
C LYS A 79 -7.21 14.64 17.43
N LYS A 80 -8.08 15.56 17.03
CA LYS A 80 -9.36 15.25 16.38
C LYS A 80 -9.17 14.57 15.03
N CYS A 81 -8.23 15.02 14.20
CA CYS A 81 -7.91 14.36 12.94
C CYS A 81 -7.45 12.92 13.16
N LEU A 82 -6.55 12.72 14.11
CA LEU A 82 -6.01 11.40 14.40
C LEU A 82 -7.08 10.44 14.92
N SER A 83 -7.96 10.89 15.82
CA SER A 83 -9.08 10.06 16.31
C SER A 83 -10.03 9.66 15.19
N LEU A 84 -10.36 10.59 14.29
CA LEU A 84 -11.27 10.33 13.16
C LEU A 84 -10.65 9.37 12.14
N TYR A 85 -9.35 9.49 11.82
CA TYR A 85 -8.71 8.52 10.95
C TYR A 85 -8.56 7.14 11.60
N HIS A 86 -8.37 7.08 12.91
CA HIS A 86 -8.31 5.82 13.65
C HIS A 86 -9.67 5.11 13.64
N GLU A 87 -10.74 5.85 13.91
CA GLU A 87 -12.12 5.35 13.79
C GLU A 87 -12.42 4.87 12.37
N ALA A 88 -12.02 5.65 11.36
CA ALA A 88 -12.19 5.27 9.96
C ALA A 88 -11.43 3.98 9.60
N PHE A 89 -10.25 3.77 10.19
CA PHE A 89 -9.46 2.56 10.02
C PHE A 89 -10.07 1.34 10.74
N GLN A 90 -10.68 1.55 11.91
CA GLN A 90 -11.29 0.50 12.74
C GLN A 90 -12.68 0.07 12.26
N CYS A 91 -13.34 0.84 11.39
CA CYS A 91 -14.65 0.50 10.85
C CYS A 91 -14.60 -0.75 9.95
N CYS A 92 -14.81 -1.93 10.54
CA CYS A 92 -14.73 -3.22 9.87
C CYS A 92 -15.83 -3.43 8.80
N THR A 93 -16.92 -2.66 8.87
CA THR A 93 -18.00 -2.70 7.87
C THR A 93 -17.61 -2.00 6.57
N SER A 94 -16.53 -1.21 6.58
CA SER A 94 -16.01 -0.54 5.39
C SER A 94 -15.02 -1.39 4.61
N PRO A 95 -14.99 -1.27 3.27
CA PRO A 95 -14.02 -1.96 2.42
C PRO A 95 -12.57 -1.74 2.89
N PRO A 96 -11.72 -2.78 2.90
CA PRO A 96 -10.30 -2.68 3.26
C PRO A 96 -9.57 -1.52 2.57
N ARG A 97 -9.88 -1.23 1.29
CA ARG A 97 -9.27 -0.08 0.57
C ARG A 97 -9.51 1.26 1.25
N ARG A 98 -10.71 1.50 1.80
CA ARG A 98 -11.04 2.77 2.48
C ARG A 98 -10.32 2.87 3.82
N ARG A 99 -10.22 1.75 4.54
CA ARG A 99 -9.49 1.63 5.80
C ARG A 99 -7.98 1.86 5.59
N ILE A 100 -7.38 1.25 4.58
CA ILE A 100 -5.98 1.47 4.18
C ILE A 100 -5.73 2.96 3.88
N ARG A 101 -6.64 3.62 3.15
CA ARG A 101 -6.53 5.05 2.86
C ARG A 101 -6.53 5.90 4.14
N ALA A 102 -7.42 5.62 5.08
CA ALA A 102 -7.46 6.30 6.38
C ALA A 102 -6.16 6.11 7.17
N ALA A 103 -5.64 4.87 7.23
CA ALA A 103 -4.37 4.55 7.87
C ALA A 103 -3.19 5.33 7.27
N ARG A 104 -3.10 5.46 5.94
CA ARG A 104 -2.04 6.26 5.28
C ARG A 104 -2.10 7.73 5.67
N ARG A 105 -3.29 8.30 5.81
CA ARG A 105 -3.47 9.70 6.23
C ARG A 105 -3.07 9.89 7.69
N ALA A 106 -3.50 8.99 8.58
CA ALA A 106 -3.06 8.98 9.97
C ALA A 106 -1.54 8.83 10.11
N ALA A 107 -0.92 7.92 9.37
CA ALA A 107 0.53 7.71 9.38
C ALA A 107 1.29 8.98 8.99
N THR A 108 0.78 9.74 8.01
CA THR A 108 1.36 11.01 7.59
C THR A 108 1.30 12.06 8.71
N LEU A 109 0.17 12.16 9.41
CA LEU A 109 0.02 13.05 10.57
C LEU A 109 0.95 12.66 11.72
N LEU A 110 1.00 11.37 12.06
CA LEU A 110 1.88 10.84 13.10
C LEU A 110 3.36 11.09 12.77
N TYR A 111 3.75 10.95 11.50
CA TYR A 111 5.10 11.30 11.05
C TYR A 111 5.42 12.78 11.26
N SER A 112 4.52 13.69 10.85
CA SER A 112 4.68 15.12 11.07
C SER A 112 4.79 15.49 12.56
N ALA A 113 4.12 14.73 13.44
CA ALA A 113 4.21 14.87 14.89
C ALA A 113 5.39 14.12 15.53
N ARG A 114 6.29 13.51 14.73
CA ARG A 114 7.44 12.70 15.20
C ARG A 114 7.05 11.47 16.03
N MET A 115 5.82 10.99 15.90
CA MET A 115 5.29 9.76 16.51
C MET A 115 5.58 8.56 15.60
N PHE A 116 6.86 8.24 15.41
CA PHE A 116 7.28 7.21 14.46
C PHE A 116 6.81 5.79 14.82
N PRO A 117 6.86 5.33 16.09
CA PRO A 117 6.39 4.00 16.46
C PRO A 117 4.90 3.78 16.13
N GLU A 118 4.05 4.76 16.42
CA GLU A 118 2.61 4.74 16.14
C GLU A 118 2.35 4.79 14.62
N SER A 119 3.09 5.64 13.90
CA SER A 119 3.03 5.69 12.43
C SER A 119 3.44 4.36 11.79
N SER A 120 4.46 3.71 12.33
CA SER A 120 4.89 2.39 11.87
C SER A 120 3.85 1.32 12.16
N SER A 121 3.18 1.36 13.31
CA SER A 121 2.15 0.38 13.66
C SER A 121 0.96 0.45 12.72
N ILE A 122 0.41 1.66 12.51
CA ILE A 122 -0.78 1.82 11.66
C ILE A 122 -0.52 1.49 10.19
N LEU A 123 0.70 1.74 9.68
CA LEU A 123 1.10 1.33 8.33
C LEU A 123 1.28 -0.19 8.22
N GLU A 124 1.80 -0.86 9.25
CA GLU A 124 1.88 -2.32 9.29
C GLU A 124 0.48 -2.94 9.31
N ASP A 125 -0.45 -2.41 10.12
CA ASP A 125 -1.83 -2.90 10.14
C ASP A 125 -2.51 -2.70 8.78
N ALA A 126 -2.27 -1.58 8.11
CA ALA A 126 -2.73 -1.34 6.74
C ALA A 126 -2.13 -2.34 5.74
N VAL A 127 -0.85 -2.69 5.87
CA VAL A 127 -0.21 -3.74 5.05
C VAL A 127 -0.88 -5.09 5.26
N ASN A 128 -1.24 -5.42 6.50
CA ASN A 128 -1.93 -6.67 6.83
C ASN A 128 -3.37 -6.76 6.30
N LEU A 129 -3.98 -5.64 5.89
CA LEU A 129 -5.28 -5.62 5.20
C LEU A 129 -5.20 -5.92 3.71
N MET A 130 -4.02 -5.88 3.09
CA MET A 130 -3.88 -6.08 1.64
C MET A 130 -4.38 -7.45 1.12
N PRO A 131 -4.26 -8.59 1.85
CA PRO A 131 -4.82 -9.87 1.39
C PRO A 131 -6.34 -9.84 1.14
N TYR A 132 -7.05 -8.93 1.81
CA TYR A 132 -8.51 -8.81 1.78
C TYR A 132 -9.00 -7.88 0.66
N VAL A 133 -8.13 -7.08 0.06
CA VAL A 133 -8.49 -6.17 -1.05
C VAL A 133 -8.66 -6.99 -2.32
N ASP A 134 -9.69 -6.74 -3.13
CA ASP A 134 -9.77 -7.30 -4.47
C ASP A 134 -9.09 -6.39 -5.51
N LEU A 135 -8.23 -6.98 -6.35
CA LEU A 135 -7.47 -6.26 -7.38
C LEU A 135 -7.89 -6.66 -8.81
N ARG A 136 -8.79 -7.64 -9.00
CA ARG A 136 -9.02 -8.26 -10.32
C ARG A 136 -10.36 -7.95 -10.98
N PHE A 137 -11.41 -7.58 -10.24
CA PHE A 137 -12.75 -7.42 -10.83
C PHE A 137 -13.13 -6.00 -11.24
N LEU A 138 -12.13 -5.16 -11.46
CA LEU A 138 -12.33 -3.79 -11.90
C LEU A 138 -12.01 -3.65 -13.40
N THR A 139 -12.65 -2.70 -14.08
CA THR A 139 -12.28 -2.32 -15.45
C THR A 139 -10.78 -1.97 -15.50
N ARG A 140 -10.11 -2.04 -16.65
CA ARG A 140 -8.67 -1.73 -16.74
C ARG A 140 -8.32 -0.35 -16.15
N ASP A 141 -9.22 0.62 -16.31
CA ASP A 141 -9.05 1.97 -15.79
C ASP A 141 -9.21 2.04 -14.26
N ASP A 142 -10.20 1.33 -13.70
CA ASP A 142 -10.41 1.22 -12.26
C ASP A 142 -9.29 0.41 -11.57
N GLN A 143 -8.76 -0.63 -12.21
CA GLN A 143 -7.59 -1.38 -11.72
C GLN A 143 -6.38 -0.45 -11.57
N GLN A 144 -6.11 0.39 -12.57
CA GLN A 144 -5.01 1.35 -12.53
C GLN A 144 -5.20 2.39 -11.42
N HIS A 145 -6.45 2.85 -11.21
CA HIS A 145 -6.79 3.75 -10.12
C HIS A 145 -6.57 3.10 -8.74
N ILE A 146 -7.08 1.88 -8.49
CA ILE A 146 -6.90 1.19 -7.21
C ILE A 146 -5.45 0.82 -6.94
N LEU A 147 -4.74 0.32 -7.96
CA LEU A 147 -3.31 0.05 -7.84
C LEU A 147 -2.56 1.32 -7.48
N SER A 148 -2.92 2.50 -8.00
CA SER A 148 -2.29 3.76 -7.58
C SER A 148 -2.51 4.09 -6.10
N GLN A 149 -3.66 3.72 -5.52
CA GLN A 149 -4.01 4.00 -4.12
C GLN A 149 -3.29 3.09 -3.13
N ILE A 150 -3.00 1.85 -3.53
CA ILE A 150 -2.39 0.82 -2.66
C ILE A 150 -0.90 0.67 -2.94
N SER A 151 -0.47 1.03 -4.15
CA SER A 151 0.94 1.06 -4.53
C SER A 151 1.74 1.96 -3.59
N GLY A 152 2.96 1.49 -3.31
CA GLY A 152 3.86 2.10 -2.36
C GLY A 152 3.48 1.91 -0.90
N LEU A 153 2.33 1.32 -0.51
CA LEU A 153 1.98 1.15 0.90
C LEU A 153 3.07 0.38 1.68
N ALA A 154 3.48 -0.78 1.15
CA ALA A 154 4.57 -1.59 1.71
C ALA A 154 5.92 -0.82 1.77
N SER A 155 6.20 0.00 0.76
CA SER A 155 7.39 0.84 0.68
C SER A 155 7.41 1.90 1.78
N HIS A 156 6.29 2.60 1.98
CA HIS A 156 6.10 3.56 3.08
C HIS A 156 6.18 2.88 4.45
N ALA A 157 5.53 1.72 4.61
CA ALA A 157 5.55 0.95 5.86
C ALA A 157 6.97 0.50 6.22
N SER A 158 7.75 0.03 5.24
CA SER A 158 9.16 -0.35 5.43
C SER A 158 10.01 0.83 5.87
N SER A 159 9.92 1.97 5.18
CA SER A 159 10.69 3.16 5.57
C SER A 159 10.24 3.68 6.94
N MET A 160 8.94 3.67 7.26
CA MET A 160 8.49 4.09 8.59
C MET A 160 8.96 3.16 9.71
N ALA A 161 8.99 1.85 9.46
CA ALA A 161 9.51 0.88 10.42
C ALA A 161 10.98 1.13 10.75
N LEU A 162 11.81 1.38 9.72
CA LEU A 162 13.21 1.75 9.91
C LEU A 162 13.36 3.09 10.63
N GLN A 163 12.53 4.08 10.28
CA GLN A 163 12.50 5.39 10.94
C GLN A 163 12.13 5.29 12.42
N ALA A 164 11.27 4.34 12.78
CA ALA A 164 10.90 4.03 14.16
C ALA A 164 11.95 3.19 14.91
N GLY A 165 13.11 2.90 14.30
CA GLY A 165 14.19 2.12 14.91
C GLY A 165 13.95 0.61 14.93
N ARG A 166 12.98 0.10 14.15
CA ARG A 166 12.79 -1.35 14.01
C ARG A 166 13.88 -1.96 13.13
N GLU A 167 14.08 -3.27 13.29
CA GLU A 167 15.13 -3.99 12.57
C GLU A 167 14.90 -4.03 11.05
N ALA A 168 16.00 -4.15 10.29
CA ALA A 168 15.97 -4.23 8.82
C ALA A 168 15.13 -5.40 8.28
N TYR A 169 15.11 -6.53 8.99
CA TYR A 169 14.23 -7.64 8.67
C TYR A 169 12.75 -7.25 8.71
N HIS A 170 12.33 -6.41 9.66
CA HIS A 170 10.94 -5.96 9.76
C HIS A 170 10.54 -5.11 8.56
N GLY A 171 11.40 -4.19 8.13
CA GLY A 171 11.19 -3.41 6.90
C GLY A 171 11.08 -4.31 5.66
N LEU A 172 12.01 -5.26 5.52
CA LEU A 172 12.01 -6.22 4.42
C LEU A 172 10.76 -7.11 4.41
N LYS A 173 10.32 -7.57 5.59
CA LYS A 173 9.08 -8.34 5.78
C LYS A 173 7.87 -7.59 5.20
N LEU A 174 7.76 -6.29 5.49
CA LEU A 174 6.67 -5.45 4.98
C LEU A 174 6.74 -5.29 3.46
N LEU A 175 7.94 -5.13 2.89
CA LEU A 175 8.14 -5.09 1.43
C LEU A 175 7.71 -6.38 0.74
N GLU A 176 8.13 -7.54 1.27
CA GLU A 176 7.78 -8.84 0.70
C GLU A 176 6.27 -9.14 0.84
N LEU A 177 5.64 -8.74 1.96
CA LEU A 177 4.18 -8.83 2.15
C LEU A 177 3.42 -8.09 1.05
N GLY A 178 3.74 -6.81 0.83
CA GLY A 178 3.02 -6.02 -0.17
C GLY A 178 3.28 -6.43 -1.61
N ARG A 179 4.49 -6.88 -1.92
CA ARG A 179 4.82 -7.34 -3.27
C ARG A 179 4.28 -8.74 -3.58
N GLY A 180 4.26 -9.65 -2.61
CA GLY A 180 3.69 -10.99 -2.78
C GLY A 180 2.21 -10.92 -3.16
N ILE A 181 1.47 -9.97 -2.58
CA ILE A 181 0.05 -9.73 -2.89
C ILE A 181 -0.08 -9.09 -4.27
N ILE A 182 0.58 -7.95 -4.53
CA ILE A 182 0.42 -7.24 -5.82
C ILE A 182 0.91 -8.10 -7.00
N MET A 183 2.11 -8.68 -6.90
CA MET A 183 2.68 -9.52 -7.96
C MET A 183 1.96 -10.86 -8.07
N GLY A 184 1.44 -11.38 -6.96
CA GLY A 184 0.65 -12.61 -6.96
C GLY A 184 -0.57 -12.57 -7.87
N PHE A 185 -1.08 -11.38 -8.16
CA PHE A 185 -2.27 -11.14 -8.99
C PHE A 185 -1.98 -10.44 -10.33
N SER A 186 -0.70 -10.21 -10.67
CA SER A 186 -0.30 -9.75 -12.01
C SER A 186 -0.35 -10.92 -13.01
N ILE A 187 -0.95 -10.69 -14.18
CA ILE A 187 -1.19 -11.72 -15.22
C ILE A 187 0.11 -12.43 -15.69
N ASP A 188 1.24 -11.72 -15.67
CA ASP A 188 2.52 -12.21 -16.21
C ASP A 188 3.46 -12.82 -15.16
N ALA A 189 3.06 -12.86 -13.88
CA ALA A 189 3.89 -13.41 -12.82
C ALA A 189 3.40 -14.81 -12.41
N ARG A 190 4.25 -15.82 -12.60
CA ARG A 190 4.08 -17.09 -11.88
C ARG A 190 4.11 -16.80 -10.38
N SER A 191 3.05 -17.19 -9.69
CA SER A 191 2.83 -16.87 -8.29
C SER A 191 2.17 -18.03 -7.55
N GLU A 192 2.26 -18.03 -6.23
CA GLU A 192 1.55 -18.99 -5.38
C GLU A 192 0.04 -18.97 -5.61
N ALA A 193 -0.54 -17.82 -6.01
CA ALA A 193 -1.96 -17.73 -6.32
C ALA A 193 -2.30 -18.41 -7.65
N SER A 194 -1.41 -18.32 -8.65
CA SER A 194 -1.55 -19.03 -9.93
C SER A 194 -1.38 -20.54 -9.76
N ASP A 195 -0.45 -20.96 -8.90
CA ASP A 195 -0.27 -22.37 -8.54
C ASP A 195 -1.50 -22.88 -7.76
N LEU A 196 -2.02 -22.11 -6.78
CA LEU A 196 -3.23 -22.45 -6.02
C LEU A 196 -4.46 -22.61 -6.93
N LYS A 197 -4.61 -21.74 -7.94
CA LYS A 197 -5.68 -21.84 -8.94
C LYS A 197 -5.61 -23.15 -9.72
N THR A 198 -4.40 -23.63 -9.99
CA THR A 198 -4.15 -24.83 -10.79
C THR A 198 -4.37 -26.09 -9.94
N ASP A 199 -3.78 -26.13 -8.74
CA ASP A 199 -3.79 -27.31 -7.87
C ASP A 199 -5.10 -27.46 -7.08
N HIS A 200 -5.70 -26.34 -6.68
CA HIS A 200 -6.88 -26.29 -5.79
C HIS A 200 -7.91 -25.24 -6.26
N PRO A 201 -8.52 -25.41 -7.46
CA PRO A 201 -9.38 -24.40 -8.09
C PRO A 201 -10.58 -23.98 -7.23
N LEU A 202 -11.24 -24.92 -6.55
CA LEU A 202 -12.40 -24.62 -5.69
C LEU A 202 -12.02 -23.74 -4.49
N VAL A 203 -10.88 -24.02 -3.86
CA VAL A 203 -10.36 -23.24 -2.73
C VAL A 203 -9.98 -21.83 -3.20
N PHE A 204 -9.34 -21.74 -4.36
CA PHE A 204 -9.00 -20.46 -4.99
C PHE A 204 -10.23 -19.63 -5.32
N ASP A 205 -11.27 -20.25 -5.90
CA ASP A 205 -12.51 -19.56 -6.25
C ASP A 205 -13.22 -19.05 -5.00
N GLN A 206 -13.34 -19.86 -3.95
CA GLN A 206 -13.90 -19.43 -2.67
C GLN A 206 -13.11 -18.26 -2.06
N PHE A 207 -11.77 -18.36 -2.01
CA PHE A 207 -10.90 -17.28 -1.54
C PHE A 207 -11.14 -15.98 -2.33
N ASN A 208 -11.33 -16.08 -3.64
CA ASN A 208 -11.55 -14.90 -4.49
C ASN A 208 -12.94 -14.30 -4.31
N SER A 209 -13.97 -15.12 -4.25
CA SER A 209 -15.35 -14.68 -4.03
C SER A 209 -15.46 -13.90 -2.71
N LEU A 210 -14.81 -14.37 -1.65
CA LEU A 210 -14.78 -13.68 -0.36
C LEU A 210 -14.07 -12.32 -0.45
N ARG A 211 -13.00 -12.18 -1.23
CA ARG A 211 -12.34 -10.87 -1.42
C ARG A 211 -13.26 -9.87 -2.11
N VAL A 212 -13.96 -10.31 -3.16
CA VAL A 212 -14.94 -9.47 -3.87
C VAL A 212 -16.02 -9.00 -2.91
N GLU A 213 -16.55 -9.90 -2.08
CA GLU A 213 -17.59 -9.58 -1.11
C GLU A 213 -17.13 -8.65 0.03
N ILE A 214 -15.91 -8.85 0.53
CA ILE A 214 -15.33 -8.00 1.58
C ILE A 214 -15.03 -6.59 1.06
N ASP A 215 -14.53 -6.49 -0.17
CA ASP A 215 -14.14 -5.21 -0.77
C ASP A 215 -15.28 -4.52 -1.55
N SER A 216 -16.46 -5.14 -1.69
CA SER A 216 -17.61 -4.51 -2.36
C SER A 216 -18.15 -3.30 -1.58
N GLU A 217 -18.75 -2.33 -2.27
CA GLU A 217 -19.50 -1.28 -1.57
C GLU A 217 -20.84 -1.86 -1.07
N LEU A 218 -21.25 -1.49 0.14
CA LEU A 218 -22.57 -1.89 0.66
C LEU A 218 -23.59 -0.90 0.10
N ASP A 219 -23.89 -1.04 -1.18
CA ASP A 219 -24.97 -0.27 -1.78
C ASP A 219 -26.31 -0.88 -1.37
N GLY A 220 -27.20 -0.05 -0.83
CA GLY A 220 -28.56 -0.43 -0.45
C GLY A 220 -29.47 -0.80 -1.63
N THR A 221 -28.92 -0.99 -2.82
CA THR A 221 -29.65 -1.36 -4.04
C THR A 221 -30.06 -2.84 -4.08
N ASN A 222 -29.46 -3.69 -3.24
CA ASN A 222 -29.83 -5.11 -3.11
C ASN A 222 -30.84 -5.38 -1.99
N CYS A 223 -31.70 -4.41 -1.68
CA CYS A 223 -32.83 -4.67 -0.79
C CYS A 223 -33.91 -5.44 -1.54
N ALA A 224 -34.42 -6.52 -0.93
CA ALA A 224 -35.64 -7.15 -1.43
C ALA A 224 -36.77 -6.12 -1.40
N SER A 225 -37.73 -6.21 -2.32
CA SER A 225 -38.82 -5.22 -2.47
C SER A 225 -39.62 -4.96 -1.19
N ASP A 226 -39.57 -5.89 -0.24
CA ASP A 226 -40.39 -5.90 0.98
C ASP A 226 -39.58 -5.58 2.26
N GLU A 227 -38.27 -5.33 2.16
CA GLU A 227 -37.41 -5.02 3.33
C GLU A 227 -37.25 -3.52 3.57
N THR A 228 -37.27 -3.10 4.84
CA THR A 228 -36.88 -1.72 5.19
C THR A 228 -35.38 -1.50 4.96
N PRO A 229 -34.95 -0.28 4.61
CA PRO A 229 -33.54 0.04 4.40
C PRO A 229 -32.63 -0.31 5.59
N GLU A 230 -33.12 -0.15 6.81
CA GLU A 230 -32.40 -0.47 8.06
C GLU A 230 -32.13 -1.98 8.23
N LEU A 231 -33.10 -2.82 7.87
CA LEU A 231 -32.98 -4.27 7.97
C LEU A 231 -32.04 -4.83 6.91
N CYS A 232 -32.18 -4.33 5.68
CA CYS A 232 -31.30 -4.61 4.56
C CYS A 232 -29.84 -4.24 4.89
N GLN A 233 -29.62 -3.08 5.52
CA GLN A 233 -28.30 -2.64 5.97
C GLN A 233 -27.72 -3.54 7.07
N THR A 234 -28.52 -3.90 8.07
CA THR A 234 -28.07 -4.78 9.17
C THR A 234 -27.65 -6.14 8.63
N ARG A 235 -28.42 -6.72 7.70
CA ARG A 235 -28.06 -7.97 7.01
C ARG A 235 -26.75 -7.83 6.24
N ALA A 236 -26.57 -6.73 5.51
CA ALA A 236 -25.37 -6.49 4.72
C ALA A 236 -24.11 -6.32 5.60
N ILE A 237 -24.26 -5.68 6.77
CA ILE A 237 -23.22 -5.58 7.80
C ILE A 237 -22.88 -6.96 8.37
N SER A 238 -23.87 -7.73 8.81
CA SER A 238 -23.67 -9.09 9.33
C SER A 238 -22.96 -9.99 8.32
N ARG A 239 -23.38 -9.95 7.05
CA ARG A 239 -22.76 -10.75 6.00
C ARG A 239 -21.29 -10.39 5.78
N ARG A 240 -20.92 -9.11 5.86
CA ARG A 240 -19.50 -8.71 5.77
C ARG A 240 -18.67 -9.26 6.91
N TYR A 241 -19.18 -9.23 8.15
CA TYR A 241 -18.48 -9.85 9.28
C TYR A 241 -18.28 -11.35 9.08
N GLU A 242 -19.31 -12.04 8.59
CA GLU A 242 -19.22 -13.46 8.24
C GLU A 242 -18.17 -13.70 7.14
N ALA A 243 -18.19 -12.93 6.06
CA ALA A 243 -17.23 -13.05 4.97
C ALA A 243 -15.78 -12.82 5.44
N VAL A 244 -15.53 -11.87 6.34
CA VAL A 244 -14.21 -11.66 6.96
C VAL A 244 -13.79 -12.88 7.80
N ASN A 245 -14.70 -13.43 8.61
CA ASN A 245 -14.41 -14.63 9.40
C ASN A 245 -14.15 -15.86 8.49
N GLU A 246 -14.96 -16.05 7.45
CA GLU A 246 -14.78 -17.09 6.43
C GLU A 246 -13.44 -16.92 5.71
N MET A 247 -13.02 -15.68 5.43
CA MET A 247 -11.70 -15.38 4.86
C MET A 247 -10.55 -15.83 5.76
N GLU A 248 -10.65 -15.61 7.07
CA GLU A 248 -9.63 -16.11 7.99
C GLU A 248 -9.56 -17.64 7.99
N GLN A 249 -10.71 -18.32 7.90
CA GLN A 249 -10.76 -19.78 7.84
C GLN A 249 -10.19 -20.31 6.53
N ILE A 250 -10.52 -19.71 5.38
CA ILE A 250 -9.99 -20.16 4.08
C ILE A 250 -8.48 -19.93 4.00
N LEU A 251 -7.96 -18.81 4.54
CA LEU A 251 -6.51 -18.57 4.61
C LEU A 251 -5.80 -19.59 5.50
N LYS A 252 -6.38 -19.96 6.64
CA LYS A 252 -5.86 -21.06 7.49
C LYS A 252 -5.88 -22.39 6.75
N HIS A 253 -6.95 -22.67 6.03
CA HIS A 253 -7.07 -23.90 5.23
C HIS A 253 -6.01 -23.95 4.12
N ILE A 254 -5.84 -22.88 3.33
CA ILE A 254 -4.82 -22.80 2.28
C ILE A 254 -3.43 -23.06 2.87
N ARG A 255 -3.11 -22.46 4.01
CA ARG A 255 -1.80 -22.65 4.68
C ARG A 255 -1.59 -24.04 5.27
N SER A 256 -2.63 -24.86 5.37
CA SER A 256 -2.51 -26.28 5.75
C SER A 256 -2.25 -27.20 4.56
N LEU A 257 -2.40 -26.72 3.32
CA LEU A 257 -2.15 -27.49 2.12
C LEU A 257 -0.63 -27.68 1.89
N PRO A 258 -0.19 -28.84 1.40
CA PRO A 258 1.22 -29.09 1.11
C PRO A 258 1.79 -28.06 0.12
N GLY A 259 2.86 -27.36 0.51
CA GLY A 259 3.52 -26.35 -0.34
C GLY A 259 2.93 -24.94 -0.23
N TYR A 260 1.89 -24.73 0.57
CA TYR A 260 1.20 -23.44 0.75
C TYR A 260 1.33 -22.86 2.17
N ASP A 261 2.19 -23.40 3.02
CA ASP A 261 2.41 -22.94 4.40
C ASP A 261 2.78 -21.45 4.50
N GLY A 262 3.48 -20.94 3.48
CA GLY A 262 3.86 -19.53 3.32
C GLY A 262 2.87 -18.68 2.52
N PHE A 263 1.66 -19.16 2.20
CA PHE A 263 0.72 -18.46 1.32
C PHE A 263 0.34 -17.08 1.86
N LEU A 264 0.63 -16.05 1.07
CA LEU A 264 0.49 -14.62 1.42
C LEU A 264 1.18 -14.23 2.74
N LEU A 265 2.24 -14.95 3.12
CA LEU A 265 3.11 -14.64 4.23
C LEU A 265 4.52 -14.27 3.72
N PRO A 266 5.24 -13.41 4.44
CA PRO A 266 6.62 -13.08 4.13
C PRO A 266 7.51 -14.29 4.49
N PRO A 267 8.59 -14.55 3.73
CA PRO A 267 9.51 -15.62 4.10
C PRO A 267 10.16 -15.35 5.46
N PRO A 268 10.41 -16.40 6.27
CA PRO A 268 11.09 -16.25 7.55
C PRO A 268 12.53 -15.76 7.36
N ARG A 269 13.08 -15.10 8.39
CA ARG A 269 14.44 -14.53 8.38
C ARG A 269 15.48 -15.49 7.81
N ASP A 270 15.52 -16.71 8.32
CA ASP A 270 16.53 -17.69 7.93
C ASP A 270 16.40 -18.11 6.46
N ALA A 271 15.17 -18.15 5.93
CA ALA A 271 14.95 -18.42 4.51
C ALA A 271 15.47 -17.28 3.64
N LEU A 272 15.24 -16.01 4.04
CA LEU A 272 15.78 -14.85 3.34
C LEU A 272 17.32 -14.84 3.36
N MET A 273 17.93 -15.13 4.51
CA MET A 273 19.39 -15.19 4.65
C MET A 273 20.01 -16.33 3.82
N LYS A 274 19.35 -17.51 3.77
CA LYS A 274 19.76 -18.62 2.89
C LYS A 274 19.75 -18.23 1.41
N MET A 275 18.90 -17.30 0.99
CA MET A 275 18.89 -16.80 -0.39
C MET A 275 20.13 -15.98 -0.77
N ALA A 276 20.85 -15.43 0.19
CA ALA A 276 22.08 -14.69 -0.05
C ALA A 276 23.34 -15.57 -0.17
N THR A 277 23.21 -16.91 -0.21
CA THR A 277 24.33 -17.85 -0.39
C THR A 277 25.08 -17.65 -1.71
N ASN A 278 24.37 -17.30 -2.79
CA ASN A 278 24.96 -16.99 -4.10
C ASN A 278 25.26 -15.49 -4.29
N GLY A 279 25.56 -14.78 -3.20
CA GLY A 279 25.86 -13.35 -3.18
C GLY A 279 24.79 -12.54 -2.43
N PRO A 280 25.18 -11.38 -1.86
CA PRO A 280 24.27 -10.53 -1.10
C PRO A 280 23.11 -10.02 -1.97
N ILE A 281 21.97 -9.81 -1.32
CA ILE A 281 20.78 -9.18 -1.93
C ILE A 281 20.66 -7.78 -1.35
N VAL A 282 20.54 -6.78 -2.21
CA VAL A 282 20.40 -5.38 -1.82
C VAL A 282 19.07 -4.85 -2.34
N VAL A 283 18.23 -4.39 -1.41
CA VAL A 283 16.91 -3.83 -1.68
C VAL A 283 16.94 -2.33 -1.48
N PHE A 284 16.75 -1.56 -2.55
CA PHE A 284 16.68 -0.12 -2.49
C PHE A 284 15.24 0.36 -2.37
N ASN A 285 14.95 1.08 -1.30
CA ASN A 285 13.66 1.68 -1.03
C ASN A 285 13.83 3.18 -0.81
N SER A 286 13.13 4.00 -1.59
CA SER A 286 13.14 5.45 -1.41
C SER A 286 11.71 5.95 -1.27
N THR A 287 11.45 6.68 -0.19
CA THR A 287 10.17 7.30 0.11
C THR A 287 10.39 8.71 0.61
N PHE A 288 9.32 9.50 0.76
CA PHE A 288 9.42 10.82 1.35
C PHE A 288 9.79 10.80 2.86
N TYR A 289 9.76 9.64 3.53
CA TYR A 289 10.19 9.51 4.91
C TYR A 289 11.71 9.40 5.03
N ARG A 290 12.30 8.49 4.25
CA ARG A 290 13.72 8.17 4.20
C ARG A 290 14.01 7.28 2.99
N SER A 291 15.29 7.20 2.64
CA SER A 291 15.81 6.31 1.62
C SER A 291 16.78 5.31 2.25
N ASP A 292 16.66 4.04 1.87
CA ASP A 292 17.35 2.93 2.51
C ASP A 292 17.85 1.91 1.49
N ALA A 293 19.00 1.31 1.79
CA ALA A 293 19.42 0.02 1.25
C ALA A 293 19.31 -1.04 2.34
N ILE A 294 18.40 -2.00 2.17
CA ILE A 294 18.35 -3.20 3.02
C ILE A 294 19.28 -4.25 2.41
N ILE A 295 20.25 -4.74 3.19
CA ILE A 295 21.28 -5.67 2.75
C ILE A 295 21.04 -7.01 3.45
N VAL A 296 20.85 -8.05 2.64
CA VAL A 296 20.69 -9.43 3.10
C VAL A 296 21.97 -10.19 2.77
N THR A 297 22.59 -10.75 3.79
CA THR A 297 23.72 -11.67 3.69
C THR A 297 23.36 -13.01 4.35
N THR A 298 24.26 -13.99 4.26
CA THR A 298 24.10 -15.26 4.99
C THR A 298 24.27 -15.11 6.50
N SER A 299 24.79 -13.98 6.98
CA SER A 299 25.06 -13.73 8.41
C SER A 299 24.11 -12.73 9.06
N ALA A 300 23.56 -11.78 8.30
CA ALA A 300 22.65 -10.76 8.85
C ALA A 300 21.75 -10.14 7.79
N ILE A 301 20.68 -9.48 8.27
CA ILE A 301 19.88 -8.53 7.50
C ILE A 301 20.08 -7.16 8.15
N THR A 302 20.70 -6.24 7.43
CA THR A 302 21.02 -4.89 7.91
C THR A 302 20.43 -3.82 7.00
N SER A 303 20.36 -2.58 7.48
CA SER A 303 19.91 -1.43 6.70
C SER A 303 20.95 -0.33 6.71
N LEU A 304 21.12 0.33 5.57
CA LEU A 304 21.93 1.53 5.41
C LEU A 304 21.02 2.68 4.97
N GLU A 305 20.98 3.75 5.76
CA GLU A 305 20.28 4.98 5.37
C GLU A 305 21.08 5.72 4.29
N LEU A 306 20.40 6.10 3.21
CA LEU A 306 20.96 6.79 2.06
C LEU A 306 20.53 8.26 2.10
N THR A 307 21.13 9.04 2.99
CA THR A 307 20.75 10.44 3.26
C THR A 307 20.90 11.37 2.05
N GLU A 308 21.79 11.03 1.12
CA GLU A 308 21.99 11.79 -0.14
C GLU A 308 20.99 11.40 -1.24
N LEU A 309 20.23 10.30 -1.07
CA LEU A 309 19.25 9.85 -2.06
C LEU A 309 17.88 10.46 -1.75
N SER A 310 17.59 11.62 -2.31
CA SER A 310 16.27 12.25 -2.22
C SER A 310 15.21 11.50 -3.05
N TYR A 311 14.03 11.30 -2.48
CA TYR A 311 12.89 10.71 -3.20
C TYR A 311 12.46 11.58 -4.39
N ALA A 312 12.40 12.91 -4.20
CA ALA A 312 12.02 13.84 -5.26
C ALA A 312 13.01 13.79 -6.43
N ASP A 313 14.30 13.76 -6.13
CA ASP A 313 15.35 13.67 -7.14
C ASP A 313 15.32 12.31 -7.85
N THR A 314 15.05 11.24 -7.10
CA THR A 314 14.89 9.89 -7.65
C THR A 314 13.76 9.86 -8.68
N VAL A 315 12.58 10.36 -8.32
CA VAL A 315 11.41 10.42 -9.22
C VAL A 315 11.75 11.23 -10.48
N SER A 316 12.33 12.43 -10.31
CA SER A 316 12.71 13.31 -11.42
C SER A 316 13.70 12.63 -12.39
N ARG A 317 14.78 12.05 -11.85
CA ARG A 317 15.82 11.37 -12.65
C ARG A 317 15.30 10.12 -13.34
N MET A 318 14.45 9.33 -12.68
CA MET A 318 13.87 8.13 -13.28
C MET A 318 12.91 8.47 -14.42
N ASN A 319 12.12 9.54 -14.31
CA ASN A 319 11.28 10.02 -15.40
C ASN A 319 12.10 10.47 -16.61
N GLN A 320 13.22 11.17 -16.37
CA GLN A 320 14.15 11.56 -17.45
C GLN A 320 14.78 10.34 -18.14
N LEU A 321 15.23 9.35 -17.38
CA LEU A 321 15.79 8.10 -17.91
C LEU A 321 14.78 7.33 -18.77
N ALA A 322 13.53 7.20 -18.30
CA ALA A 322 12.47 6.53 -19.05
C ALA A 322 12.17 7.22 -20.38
N SER A 323 12.25 8.56 -20.43
CA SER A 323 12.05 9.33 -21.67
C SER A 323 13.23 9.27 -22.65
N SER A 324 14.43 8.90 -22.18
CA SER A 324 15.66 9.01 -22.96
C SER A 324 16.05 7.73 -23.73
N GLY A 325 15.33 6.61 -23.56
CA GLY A 325 15.52 5.38 -24.33
C GLY A 325 16.93 4.75 -24.24
N ALA A 326 17.74 5.15 -23.26
CA ALA A 326 19.15 4.78 -23.20
C ALA A 326 19.33 3.31 -22.77
N MET A 327 19.61 2.44 -23.73
CA MET A 327 20.20 1.12 -23.46
C MET A 327 21.72 1.26 -23.31
N ILE A 328 22.22 0.93 -22.13
CA ILE A 328 23.67 0.85 -21.86
C ILE A 328 24.13 -0.55 -22.26
N ARG A 329 25.17 -0.62 -23.11
CA ARG A 329 25.79 -1.88 -23.54
C ARG A 329 26.63 -2.48 -22.42
N ASP A 330 26.51 -3.79 -22.24
CA ASP A 330 27.35 -4.58 -21.34
C ASP A 330 28.82 -4.52 -21.77
N ALA A 331 29.68 -4.07 -20.87
CA ALA A 331 31.13 -4.26 -20.98
C ALA A 331 31.51 -5.47 -20.10
N VAL A 332 31.89 -6.57 -20.74
CA VAL A 332 32.41 -7.76 -20.05
C VAL A 332 33.89 -7.57 -19.81
N HIS A 333 34.29 -7.48 -18.54
CA HIS A 333 35.68 -7.66 -18.13
C HIS A 333 35.81 -8.90 -17.25
N GLU A 334 36.73 -9.79 -17.64
CA GLU A 334 37.16 -10.95 -16.87
C GLU A 334 37.92 -10.49 -15.62
N ASN A 335 37.27 -10.59 -14.47
CA ASN A 335 37.94 -10.64 -13.18
C ASN A 335 37.02 -11.29 -12.14
N ASN A 336 37.60 -11.74 -11.02
CA ASN A 336 37.00 -12.51 -9.94
C ASN A 336 35.95 -11.72 -9.10
N LEU A 337 35.01 -11.06 -9.79
CA LEU A 337 34.00 -10.17 -9.23
C LEU A 337 32.92 -10.97 -8.50
N LYS A 338 32.46 -10.45 -7.36
CA LYS A 338 31.35 -11.04 -6.61
C LYS A 338 30.02 -10.61 -7.22
N ARG A 339 29.04 -11.52 -7.21
CA ARG A 339 27.67 -11.24 -7.64
C ARG A 339 26.91 -10.48 -6.57
N ILE A 340 26.09 -9.51 -6.98
CA ILE A 340 25.09 -8.83 -6.15
C ILE A 340 23.73 -8.94 -6.83
N TRP A 341 22.71 -9.23 -6.02
CA TRP A 341 21.32 -9.26 -6.46
C TRP A 341 20.63 -7.95 -6.08
N TRP A 342 20.03 -7.27 -7.05
CA TRP A 342 19.41 -5.96 -6.88
C TRP A 342 17.89 -6.06 -6.92
N ILE A 343 17.23 -5.44 -5.94
CA ILE A 343 15.79 -5.23 -5.92
C ILE A 343 15.53 -3.73 -5.77
N GLY A 344 14.93 -3.11 -6.78
CA GLY A 344 14.44 -1.73 -6.70
C GLY A 344 12.98 -1.67 -6.26
N VAL A 345 12.61 -0.68 -5.43
CA VAL A 345 11.23 -0.43 -4.98
C VAL A 345 10.64 0.82 -5.60
N GLY A 346 9.38 0.71 -6.07
CA GLY A 346 8.70 1.79 -6.77
C GLY A 346 9.48 2.21 -8.00
N GLN A 347 9.76 3.50 -8.14
CA GLN A 347 10.52 4.05 -9.27
C GLN A 347 11.93 3.48 -9.41
N LEU A 348 12.52 2.99 -8.32
CA LEU A 348 13.85 2.38 -8.35
C LEU A 348 13.85 0.99 -8.99
N SER A 349 12.71 0.37 -9.28
CA SER A 349 12.65 -0.92 -9.98
C SER A 349 13.28 -0.87 -11.37
N MET A 350 13.30 0.31 -11.99
CA MET A 350 13.91 0.57 -13.31
C MET A 350 15.32 1.17 -13.21
N ALA A 351 15.87 1.34 -12.00
CA ALA A 351 17.16 2.02 -11.83
C ALA A 351 18.33 1.13 -12.31
N PRO A 352 19.25 1.67 -13.12
CA PRO A 352 20.41 0.92 -13.62
C PRO A 352 21.53 0.86 -12.57
N PHE A 353 21.28 0.24 -11.41
CA PHE A 353 22.29 0.04 -10.34
C PHE A 353 23.65 -0.47 -10.86
N HIS A 354 23.67 -1.36 -11.85
CA HIS A 354 24.91 -1.85 -12.48
C HIS A 354 25.77 -0.73 -13.09
N ALA A 355 25.14 0.34 -13.56
CA ALA A 355 25.78 1.52 -14.13
C ALA A 355 25.99 2.65 -13.10
N ALA A 356 25.65 2.44 -11.82
CA ALA A 356 25.83 3.49 -10.82
C ALA A 356 27.32 3.75 -10.54
N GLY A 357 27.70 5.02 -10.51
CA GLY A 357 29.03 5.51 -10.14
C GLY A 357 29.67 6.41 -11.20
N ASP A 358 30.97 6.62 -11.06
CA ASP A 358 31.78 7.47 -11.92
C ASP A 358 32.35 6.68 -13.11
N HIS A 359 32.07 7.17 -14.32
CA HIS A 359 32.49 6.58 -15.60
C HIS A 359 33.47 7.50 -16.36
N SER A 360 34.11 8.45 -15.67
CA SER A 360 35.22 9.19 -16.26
C SER A 360 36.33 8.22 -16.72
N PRO A 361 37.05 8.55 -17.82
CA PRO A 361 38.07 7.66 -18.35
C PRO A 361 39.08 7.21 -17.29
N GLY A 362 39.24 5.90 -17.12
CA GLY A 362 40.14 5.28 -16.13
C GLY A 362 39.54 5.10 -14.73
N SER A 363 38.31 5.54 -14.47
CA SER A 363 37.66 5.37 -13.16
C SER A 363 37.15 3.94 -12.96
N THR A 364 37.46 3.37 -11.78
CA THR A 364 36.87 2.10 -11.28
C THR A 364 35.89 2.36 -10.13
N ARG A 365 35.49 3.61 -9.92
CA ARG A 365 34.48 4.01 -8.91
C ARG A 365 33.06 3.86 -9.46
N ASN A 366 32.78 2.72 -10.09
CA ASN A 366 31.48 2.35 -10.61
C ASN A 366 31.16 0.89 -10.29
N THR A 367 29.87 0.57 -10.35
CA THR A 367 29.35 -0.74 -9.93
C THR A 367 29.79 -1.83 -10.90
N ILE A 368 29.78 -1.58 -12.22
CA ILE A 368 30.21 -2.55 -13.23
C ILE A 368 31.67 -2.99 -13.06
N SER A 369 32.55 -2.12 -12.56
CA SER A 369 33.94 -2.48 -12.24
C SER A 369 34.10 -3.28 -10.94
N ARG A 370 33.04 -3.43 -10.13
CA ARG A 370 33.13 -3.95 -8.75
C ARG A 370 32.23 -5.16 -8.48
N ALA A 371 31.18 -5.37 -9.25
CA ALA A 371 30.22 -6.43 -9.01
C ALA A 371 29.55 -6.93 -10.28
N ILE A 372 29.27 -8.23 -10.31
CA ILE A 372 28.35 -8.83 -11.28
C ILE A 372 26.93 -8.51 -10.81
N SER A 373 26.20 -7.74 -11.59
CA SER A 373 24.85 -7.28 -11.22
C SER A 373 23.78 -8.25 -11.73
N THR A 374 22.81 -8.60 -10.89
CA THR A 374 21.64 -9.40 -11.29
C THR A 374 20.39 -8.81 -10.68
N TYR A 375 19.33 -8.64 -11.47
CA TYR A 375 18.09 -8.01 -11.02
C TYR A 375 17.03 -9.07 -10.75
N ILE A 376 16.30 -8.87 -9.66
CA ILE A 376 15.13 -9.69 -9.31
C ILE A 376 13.98 -8.81 -8.82
N PRO A 377 12.73 -9.22 -9.05
CA PRO A 377 11.57 -8.42 -8.66
C PRO A 377 11.25 -8.52 -7.16
N THR A 378 11.50 -9.66 -6.53
CA THR A 378 11.33 -9.93 -5.09
C THR A 378 12.27 -11.04 -4.63
N ILE A 379 12.51 -11.16 -3.33
CA ILE A 379 13.26 -12.31 -2.79
C ILE A 379 12.43 -13.59 -2.94
N LYS A 380 11.10 -13.51 -2.80
CA LYS A 380 10.20 -14.65 -3.02
C LYS A 380 10.28 -15.20 -4.45
N ALA A 381 10.38 -14.34 -5.46
CA ALA A 381 10.54 -14.75 -6.86
C ALA A 381 11.89 -15.43 -7.10
N LEU A 382 12.96 -14.96 -6.45
CA LEU A 382 14.26 -15.64 -6.47
C LEU A 382 14.16 -17.04 -5.85
N SER A 383 13.44 -17.20 -4.74
CA SER A 383 13.19 -18.51 -4.13
C SER A 383 12.45 -19.45 -5.08
N TYR A 384 11.38 -18.96 -5.71
CA TYR A 384 10.60 -19.74 -6.69
C TYR A 384 11.46 -20.19 -7.88
N ALA A 385 12.31 -19.30 -8.40
CA ALA A 385 13.21 -19.61 -9.51
C ALA A 385 14.32 -20.62 -9.16
N ARG A 386 14.58 -20.87 -7.87
CA ARG A 386 15.61 -21.82 -7.39
C ARG A 386 15.06 -23.17 -6.92
N GLN A 387 13.75 -23.26 -6.68
CA GLN A 387 13.09 -24.50 -6.27
C GLN A 387 12.69 -25.38 -7.47
N LYS A 388 12.77 -24.84 -8.68
CA LYS A 388 12.77 -25.57 -9.96
C LYS A 388 14.20 -25.68 -10.47
#